data_AF-A0A6B1HB53-F1
#
_entry.id   AF-A0A6B1HB53-F1
#
_cell.length_a   1.000
_cell.length_b   1.000
_cell.length_c   1.000
_cell.angle_alpha   90.00
_cell.angle_beta   90.00
_cell.angle_gamma   90.00
#
_symmetry.space_group_name_H-M   'P 1'
#
loop_
_entity.id
_entity.type
_entity.pdbx_description
1 polymer ?
#
loop_
_entity_poly.entity_id
_entity_poly.type
_entity_poly.pdbx_seq_one_letter_code
_entity_poly.pdbx_strand_id
1 'polypeptide(L)'
;MADLECWSCGASLDELPRPITRHMNCPECFEDLHCCRMCRNYAPDASITCTDERTDPPVNKENANFCDYFRPTNAYRAGSRERQAGAKAKLDALFGASETTANESQSGDDPDPPGPPDDKQSEARRPLDDLFGP
;
A
#
# COMPACT_ATOMS: atom_id res chain seq x y z
N MET A 1 24.53 -17.14 8.71
CA MET A 1 23.85 -15.94 8.21
C MET A 1 22.54 -15.85 8.98
N ALA A 2 21.98 -14.66 9.23
CA ALA A 2 20.71 -14.58 9.95
C ALA A 2 19.59 -14.96 8.98
N ASP A 3 18.86 -16.02 9.30
CA ASP A 3 17.71 -16.49 8.53
C ASP A 3 16.65 -15.38 8.53
N LEU A 4 16.24 -14.92 7.35
CA LEU A 4 15.24 -13.85 7.22
C LEU A 4 13.92 -14.39 6.68
N GLU A 5 12.82 -13.95 7.28
CA GLU A 5 11.47 -14.26 6.82
C GLU A 5 10.74 -13.01 6.28
N CYS A 6 9.91 -13.20 5.26
CA CYS A 6 9.04 -12.15 4.75
C CYS A 6 8.09 -11.65 5.85
N TRP A 7 8.05 -10.34 6.08
CA TRP A 7 7.19 -9.72 7.09
C TRP A 7 5.69 -10.03 6.90
N SER A 8 5.27 -10.30 5.66
CA SER A 8 3.87 -10.45 5.28
C SER A 8 3.42 -11.92 5.22
N CYS A 9 4.17 -12.79 4.54
CA CYS A 9 3.80 -14.20 4.36
C CYS A 9 4.64 -15.20 5.16
N GLY A 10 5.79 -14.80 5.70
CA GLY A 10 6.68 -15.68 6.47
C GLY A 10 7.59 -16.58 5.64
N ALA A 11 7.61 -16.44 4.31
CA ALA A 11 8.53 -17.20 3.45
C ALA A 11 9.99 -16.89 3.78
N SER A 12 10.86 -17.91 3.75
CA SER A 12 12.31 -17.72 3.88
C SER A 12 12.85 -16.87 2.72
N LEU A 13 13.81 -16.01 3.03
CA LEU A 13 14.47 -15.10 2.12
C LEU A 13 15.98 -15.40 2.00
N ASP A 14 16.40 -16.58 2.41
CA ASP A 14 17.82 -16.94 2.49
C ASP A 14 18.47 -17.09 1.11
N GLU A 15 17.67 -17.37 0.08
CA GLU A 15 18.09 -17.43 -1.32
C GLU A 15 18.26 -16.05 -1.97
N LEU A 16 17.79 -14.97 -1.33
CA LEU A 16 17.89 -13.63 -1.89
C LEU A 16 19.29 -13.03 -1.70
N PRO A 17 19.79 -12.25 -2.68
CA PRO A 17 21.07 -11.57 -2.54
C PRO A 17 21.06 -10.60 -1.36
N ARG A 18 22.21 -10.47 -0.69
CA ARG A 18 22.41 -9.50 0.39
C ARG A 18 23.36 -8.39 -0.08
N PRO A 19 23.12 -7.12 0.31
CA PRO A 19 22.02 -6.62 1.15
C PRO A 19 20.67 -6.59 0.42
N ILE A 20 19.57 -6.58 1.19
CA ILE A 20 18.23 -6.37 0.63
C ILE A 20 18.19 -4.98 0.01
N THR A 21 18.02 -4.91 -1.31
CA THR A 21 17.94 -3.64 -2.04
C THR A 21 16.49 -3.14 -2.09
N ARG A 22 16.33 -1.87 -2.45
CA ARG A 22 15.01 -1.22 -2.53
C ARG A 22 14.03 -1.93 -3.48
N HIS A 23 14.51 -2.59 -4.51
CA HIS A 23 13.68 -3.21 -5.56
C HIS A 23 13.44 -4.70 -5.33
N MET A 24 13.85 -5.23 -4.16
CA MET A 24 13.60 -6.61 -3.84
C MET A 24 12.19 -6.80 -3.29
N ASN A 25 11.50 -7.77 -3.88
CA ASN A 25 10.18 -8.23 -3.47
C ASN A 25 10.26 -9.66 -2.95
N CYS A 26 9.31 -10.04 -2.11
CA CYS A 26 9.14 -11.44 -1.72
C CYS A 26 8.78 -12.29 -2.96
N PRO A 27 9.44 -13.44 -3.20
CA PRO A 27 9.10 -14.31 -4.32
C PRO A 27 7.71 -14.96 -4.20
N GLU A 28 7.19 -15.10 -2.97
CA GLU A 28 5.90 -15.75 -2.72
C GLU A 28 4.71 -14.79 -2.74
N CYS A 29 4.85 -13.61 -2.11
CA CYS A 29 3.73 -12.66 -1.97
C CYS A 29 3.94 -11.31 -2.66
N PHE A 30 5.09 -11.11 -3.32
CA PHE A 30 5.46 -9.90 -4.05
C PHE A 30 5.52 -8.60 -3.23
N GLU A 31 5.36 -8.68 -1.90
CA GLU A 31 5.50 -7.52 -1.02
C GLU A 31 6.93 -6.96 -1.04
N ASP A 32 7.03 -5.64 -0.90
CA ASP A 32 8.30 -4.93 -0.80
C ASP A 32 9.05 -5.36 0.47
N LEU A 33 10.34 -5.68 0.32
CA LEU A 33 11.19 -6.09 1.43
C LEU A 33 11.94 -4.91 2.07
N HIS A 34 12.27 -3.88 1.29
CA HIS A 34 12.91 -2.67 1.80
C HIS A 34 11.89 -1.64 2.29
N CYS A 35 11.12 -2.03 3.30
CA CYS A 35 10.02 -1.26 3.87
C CYS A 35 10.16 -1.13 5.39
N CYS A 36 9.37 -0.24 6.00
CA CYS A 36 9.42 -0.07 7.45
C CYS A 36 9.03 -1.35 8.19
N ARG A 37 8.04 -2.10 7.71
CA ARG A 37 7.59 -3.37 8.33
C ARG A 37 8.72 -4.38 8.54
N MET A 38 9.73 -4.41 7.66
CA MET A 38 10.86 -5.32 7.76
C MET A 38 12.05 -4.74 8.55
N CYS A 39 12.02 -3.47 8.92
CA CYS A 39 13.12 -2.80 9.62
C CYS A 39 13.07 -3.06 11.14
N ARG A 40 14.23 -3.34 11.75
CA ARG A 40 14.35 -3.51 13.21
C ARG A 40 13.95 -2.25 14.01
N ASN A 41 14.06 -1.08 13.39
CA ASN A 41 13.79 0.21 14.02
C ASN A 41 12.29 0.59 13.99
N TYR A 42 11.46 -0.20 13.30
CA TYR A 42 10.03 0.03 13.20
C TYR A 42 9.32 -0.36 14.50
N ALA A 43 8.61 0.60 15.07
CA ALA A 43 7.85 0.45 16.30
C ALA A 43 6.37 0.77 16.02
N PRO A 44 5.55 -0.23 15.66
CA PRO A 44 4.14 0.01 15.31
C PRO A 44 3.31 0.57 16.47
N ASP A 45 3.71 0.27 17.70
CA ASP A 45 2.98 0.66 18.92
C ASP A 45 3.44 2.01 19.50
N ALA A 46 4.43 2.67 18.88
CA ALA A 46 4.96 3.96 19.34
C ALA A 46 4.26 5.13 18.63
N SER A 47 4.18 6.29 19.32
CA SER A 47 3.65 7.53 18.74
C SER A 47 4.41 7.96 17.48
N ILE A 48 5.75 7.80 17.52
CA ILE A 48 6.63 7.90 16.37
C ILE A 48 6.97 6.48 15.95
N THR A 49 6.54 6.10 14.74
CA THR A 49 6.63 4.72 14.24
C THR A 49 8.06 4.25 13.92
N CYS A 50 9.06 5.11 14.10
CA CYS A 50 10.48 4.79 14.01
C CYS A 50 11.17 5.17 15.33
N THR A 51 12.04 4.29 15.81
CA THR A 51 12.84 4.51 17.03
C THR A 51 14.03 5.46 16.81
N ASP A 52 14.40 5.72 15.55
CA ASP A 52 15.48 6.65 15.21
C ASP A 52 14.90 8.05 14.97
N GLU A 53 15.22 8.99 15.86
CA GLU A 53 14.74 10.38 15.84
C GLU A 53 15.19 11.17 14.61
N ARG A 54 16.25 10.73 13.91
CA ARG A 54 16.80 11.40 12.72
C ARG A 54 16.11 10.96 11.44
N THR A 55 15.27 9.93 11.50
CA THR A 55 14.57 9.39 10.33
C THR A 55 13.21 10.08 10.18
N ASP A 56 12.87 10.48 8.95
CA ASP A 56 11.51 10.85 8.58
C ASP A 56 10.78 9.63 7.99
N PRO A 57 9.90 8.94 8.73
CA PRO A 57 9.34 7.67 8.29
C PRO A 57 8.24 7.89 7.23
N PRO A 58 8.25 7.14 6.11
CA PRO A 58 7.27 7.31 5.04
C PRO A 58 5.84 7.08 5.53
N VAL A 59 4.84 7.71 4.92
CA VAL A 59 3.41 7.54 5.32
C VAL A 59 3.00 6.07 5.25
N ASN A 60 3.23 5.42 4.09
CA ASN A 60 2.99 4.00 3.93
C ASN A 60 4.22 3.20 4.41
N LYS A 61 4.01 2.33 5.41
CA LYS A 61 5.07 1.54 6.07
C LYS A 61 5.38 0.23 5.35
N GLU A 62 4.53 -0.16 4.40
CA GLU A 62 4.57 -1.43 3.68
C GLU A 62 5.27 -1.27 2.32
N ASN A 63 5.22 -0.07 1.74
CA ASN A 63 5.89 0.24 0.46
C ASN A 63 7.41 0.37 0.59
N ALA A 64 8.10 0.07 -0.51
CA ALA A 64 9.53 0.30 -0.67
C ALA A 64 9.90 1.78 -0.44
N ASN A 65 10.88 2.02 0.44
CA ASN A 65 11.34 3.37 0.78
C ASN A 65 12.85 3.54 0.53
N PHE A 66 13.36 4.75 0.77
CA PHE A 66 14.76 5.14 0.60
C PHE A 66 15.49 5.31 1.94
N CYS A 67 15.03 4.67 3.01
CA CYS A 67 15.61 4.86 4.32
C CYS A 67 17.02 4.25 4.42
N ASP A 68 18.06 5.06 4.54
CA ASP A 68 19.45 4.62 4.71
C ASP A 68 19.69 3.89 6.05
N TYR A 69 18.81 4.12 7.03
CA TYR A 69 18.83 3.47 8.34
C TYR A 69 18.16 2.09 8.32
N PHE A 70 17.66 1.61 7.18
CA PHE A 70 17.03 0.30 7.07
C PHE A 70 17.97 -0.82 7.53
N ARG A 71 17.48 -1.64 8.47
CA ARG A 71 18.18 -2.84 8.97
C ARG A 71 17.17 -3.98 9.04
N PRO A 72 17.22 -4.96 8.13
CA PRO A 72 16.20 -6.00 8.08
C PRO A 72 16.23 -6.89 9.33
N THR A 73 15.07 -7.30 9.80
CA THR A 73 14.88 -8.22 10.94
C THR A 73 13.74 -9.20 10.64
N ASN A 74 13.68 -10.29 11.41
CA ASN A 74 12.51 -11.16 11.43
C ASN A 74 11.34 -10.44 12.11
N ALA A 75 10.46 -9.90 11.27
CA ALA A 75 9.26 -9.19 11.68
C ALA A 75 7.99 -10.04 11.55
N TYR A 76 8.08 -11.18 10.86
CA TYR A 76 6.94 -12.08 10.68
C TYR A 76 6.45 -12.61 12.03
N ARG A 77 5.12 -12.64 12.19
CA ARG A 77 4.48 -13.28 13.34
C ARG A 77 3.49 -14.31 12.79
N ALA A 78 3.81 -15.59 12.98
CA ALA A 78 2.93 -16.69 12.60
C ALA A 78 1.50 -16.48 13.13
N GLY A 79 0.51 -16.85 12.33
CA GLY A 79 -0.90 -16.68 12.69
C GLY A 79 -1.40 -15.22 12.61
N SER A 80 -0.61 -14.25 12.16
CA SER A 80 -1.04 -12.84 12.10
C SER A 80 -2.17 -12.62 11.08
N ARG A 81 -2.07 -13.24 9.90
CA ARG A 81 -3.10 -13.13 8.85
C ARG A 81 -4.42 -13.79 9.26
N GLU A 82 -4.34 -14.97 9.87
CA GLU A 82 -5.50 -15.71 10.38
C GLU A 82 -6.20 -14.94 11.50
N ARG A 83 -5.43 -14.34 12.42
CA ARG A 83 -5.97 -13.45 13.45
C ARG A 83 -6.65 -12.22 12.86
N GLN A 84 -6.06 -11.60 11.85
CA GLN A 84 -6.64 -10.46 11.15
C GLN A 84 -7.95 -10.84 10.45
N ALA A 85 -7.98 -11.95 9.71
CA ALA A 85 -9.18 -12.45 9.05
C ALA A 85 -10.29 -12.79 10.05
N GLY A 86 -9.95 -13.45 11.15
CA GLY A 86 -10.90 -13.76 12.23
C GLY A 86 -11.43 -12.52 12.93
N ALA A 87 -10.59 -11.49 13.16
CA ALA A 87 -11.02 -10.21 13.72
C ALA A 87 -11.97 -9.48 12.77
N LYS A 88 -11.66 -9.45 11.47
CA LYS A 88 -12.53 -8.86 10.44
C LYS A 88 -13.90 -9.54 10.41
N ALA A 89 -13.94 -10.87 10.36
CA ALA A 89 -15.20 -11.61 10.35
C ALA A 89 -16.06 -11.34 11.60
N LYS A 90 -15.44 -11.18 12.78
CA LYS A 90 -16.16 -10.81 14.00
C LYS A 90 -16.74 -9.39 13.94
N LEU A 91 -15.99 -8.43 13.40
CA LEU A 91 -16.49 -7.06 13.22
C LEU A 91 -17.65 -7.03 12.22
N ASP A 92 -17.52 -7.75 11.11
CA ASP A 92 -18.57 -7.85 10.10
C ASP A 92 -19.84 -8.53 10.68
N ALA A 93 -19.70 -9.50 11.60
CA ALA A 93 -20.85 -10.07 12.29
C ALA A 93 -21.53 -9.10 13.29
N LEU A 94 -20.78 -8.18 13.90
CA LEU A 94 -21.31 -7.20 14.85
C LEU A 94 -21.97 -6.01 14.15
N PHE A 95 -21.40 -5.57 13.02
CA PHE A 95 -21.78 -4.32 12.36
C PHE A 95 -22.34 -4.49 10.94
N GLY A 96 -22.20 -5.67 10.32
CA GLY A 96 -22.62 -5.95 8.94
C GLY A 96 -24.10 -6.29 8.76
N ALA A 97 -24.91 -6.26 9.82
CA ALA A 97 -26.36 -6.46 9.77
C ALA A 97 -27.15 -5.14 9.73
N SER A 98 -26.64 -4.13 9.03
CA SER A 98 -27.36 -2.89 8.75
C SER A 98 -27.05 -2.47 7.31
N GLU A 99 -27.92 -2.92 6.41
CA GLU A 99 -28.05 -2.57 4.99
C GLU A 99 -26.96 -3.10 4.05
N THR A 100 -27.28 -4.18 3.32
CA THR A 100 -27.24 -4.20 1.85
C THR A 100 -27.99 -5.43 1.33
N THR A 101 -29.25 -5.21 0.99
CA THR A 101 -29.88 -5.90 -0.13
C THR A 101 -29.51 -5.08 -1.38
N ALA A 102 -28.57 -5.59 -2.18
CA ALA A 102 -28.27 -5.23 -3.59
C ALA A 102 -26.92 -5.92 -3.91
N ASN A 103 -26.84 -7.03 -4.64
CA ASN A 103 -27.04 -7.10 -6.09
C ASN A 103 -27.04 -5.74 -6.79
N GLU A 104 -25.85 -5.24 -7.16
CA GLU A 104 -25.61 -4.74 -8.50
C GLU A 104 -24.12 -4.48 -8.74
N SER A 105 -23.66 -4.98 -9.88
CA SER A 105 -22.49 -4.54 -10.60
C SER A 105 -22.56 -3.03 -10.83
N GLN A 106 -21.48 -2.30 -10.58
CA GLN A 106 -21.22 -1.02 -11.23
C GLN A 106 -19.71 -0.78 -11.25
N SER A 107 -19.08 -1.31 -12.30
CA SER A 107 -18.00 -0.59 -12.98
C SER A 107 -18.57 0.77 -13.37
N GLY A 108 -18.02 1.84 -12.80
CA GLY A 108 -18.32 3.21 -13.23
C GLY A 108 -17.80 3.41 -14.64
N ASP A 109 -18.69 3.22 -15.61
CA ASP A 109 -18.65 3.84 -16.93
C ASP A 109 -19.97 4.61 -17.01
N ASP A 110 -19.99 5.81 -16.42
CA ASP A 110 -21.06 6.77 -16.68
C ASP A 110 -20.98 7.11 -18.18
N PRO A 111 -22.05 6.90 -18.98
CA PRO A 111 -22.10 7.53 -20.29
C PRO A 111 -22.09 9.04 -20.06
N ASP A 112 -21.06 9.69 -20.61
CA ASP A 112 -20.94 11.15 -20.66
C ASP A 112 -22.32 11.76 -20.97
N PRO A 113 -22.82 12.70 -20.15
CA PRO A 113 -24.05 13.41 -20.50
C PRO A 113 -23.84 14.03 -21.88
N PRO A 114 -24.81 13.97 -22.82
CA PRO A 114 -24.58 14.49 -24.16
C PRO A 114 -24.04 15.90 -24.05
N GLY A 115 -22.80 16.07 -24.52
CA GLY A 115 -22.07 17.32 -24.40
C GLY A 115 -22.94 18.48 -24.89
N PRO A 116 -22.85 19.67 -24.25
CA PRO A 116 -23.49 20.86 -24.79
C PRO A 116 -23.08 21.04 -26.26
N PRO A 117 -23.96 21.54 -27.13
CA PRO A 117 -23.70 21.66 -28.57
C PRO A 117 -22.32 22.30 -28.83
N ASP A 118 -21.59 21.73 -29.78
CA ASP A 118 -20.16 21.94 -30.11
C ASP A 118 -19.68 23.40 -30.04
N ASP A 119 -20.57 24.36 -30.33
CA ASP A 119 -20.27 25.78 -30.33
C ASP A 119 -19.68 26.28 -29.00
N LYS A 120 -20.22 25.84 -27.85
CA LYS A 120 -19.77 26.35 -26.54
C LYS A 120 -18.45 25.76 -26.07
N GLN A 121 -18.16 24.51 -26.43
CA GLN A 121 -16.90 23.86 -26.06
C GLN A 121 -15.73 24.41 -26.86
N SER A 122 -15.95 24.80 -28.13
CA SER A 122 -14.92 25.44 -28.96
C SER A 122 -14.54 26.85 -28.47
N GLU A 123 -15.51 27.64 -27.98
CA GLU A 123 -15.23 28.97 -27.39
C GLU A 123 -14.49 28.87 -26.05
N ALA A 124 -14.82 27.88 -25.22
CA ALA A 124 -14.16 27.69 -23.93
C ALA A 124 -12.71 27.18 -24.06
N ARG A 125 -12.38 26.46 -25.15
CA ARG A 125 -11.03 25.92 -25.41
C ARG A 125 -10.11 26.91 -26.11
N ARG A 126 -10.65 27.86 -26.88
CA ARG A 126 -9.88 28.93 -27.53
C ARG A 126 -8.88 29.67 -26.62
N PRO A 127 -9.26 30.18 -25.44
CA PRO A 127 -8.31 30.88 -24.57
C PRO A 127 -7.23 29.96 -23.96
N LEU A 128 -7.49 28.66 -23.84
CA LEU A 128 -6.50 27.68 -23.37
C LEU A 128 -5.50 27.33 -24.47
N ASP A 129 -5.96 27.19 -25.72
CA ASP A 129 -5.09 26.94 -26.87
C ASP A 129 -4.21 28.17 -27.20
N ASP A 130 -4.71 29.40 -27.00
CA ASP A 130 -3.91 30.63 -27.12
C ASP A 130 -2.78 30.72 -26.07
N LEU A 131 -2.96 30.09 -24.90
CA LEU A 131 -1.97 30.10 -23.81
C LEU A 131 -0.96 28.95 -23.89
N PHE A 132 -1.35 27.80 -24.45
CA PHE A 132 -0.58 26.55 -24.34
C PHE A 132 -0.45 25.76 -25.66
N GLY A 133 -0.92 26.30 -26.79
CA GLY A 133 -0.68 25.75 -28.12
C GLY A 133 0.79 25.87 -28.54
N PRO A 134 1.24 25.11 -29.57
CA PRO A 134 2.65 25.03 -29.97
C PRO A 134 3.25 26.36 -30.45
#